data_AF-A0A9P1GI68-F1
#
_entry.id   AF-A0A9P1GI68-F1
#
_cell.length_a   1.000
_cell.length_b   1.000
_cell.length_c   1.000
_cell.angle_alpha   90.00
_cell.angle_beta   90.00
_cell.angle_gamma   90.00
#
_symmetry.space_group_name_H-M   'P 1'
#
loop_
_entity.id
_entity.type
_entity.pdbx_description
1 polymer ?
#
loop_
_entity_poly.entity_id
_entity_poly.type
_entity_poly.pdbx_seq_one_letter_code
_entity_poly.pdbx_strand_id
1 'polypeptide(L)'
;MALAPKGSGVGASEVSFRSEIPSSADMLEDLPEELLRSVTLPVALRGLGKEWRQRDPSFGKWRPHLTMAQTQRFDYFLSHDWGTSGWMKYFSLLIFFNSRASALVTFVSSSLLGVLSGMELLPKTVWWLILGQLVALVVLFFWQHLRDVFSRERLFVDSLCIPQHDEGLKSQCIYGLASFLKRSDTLLVLWSPRYCTRLWCMYELGCFLMKQKRAKHILFLPVQMSVLWLLCYLQVAAIFVTALIGQRVGNVFDWQEITGTLSLAAVILIQVLVLYPAYFYIMNSMLADMNQLPRLFRDFELDRSECLCCSCQHRHPITLEELPCDRQLIYESLKHWSGEAGDIQTVFKTHLDEHVMPSVEQNFRSSALFVRPLMSAALVASCPFICDFMSVEFTKLVRKMKGNSFRNAGLPVYVFFLSLCLVRCSLLLGRLGVRWKEHPRCAVLFQVLAFLCISQFLGMGYPLAVAVTWIS
;
A
#
# COMPACT_ATOMS: atom_id res chain seq x y z
N MET A 1 12.41 -58.75 2.34
CA MET A 1 11.73 -59.22 1.12
C MET A 1 12.19 -58.29 0.00
N ALA A 2 13.21 -58.74 -0.73
CA ALA A 2 13.91 -57.96 -1.73
C ALA A 2 13.18 -58.06 -3.07
N LEU A 3 12.93 -56.93 -3.72
CA LEU A 3 12.52 -56.88 -5.12
C LEU A 3 13.30 -55.77 -5.82
N ALA A 4 14.23 -56.20 -6.67
CA ALA A 4 14.88 -55.41 -7.70
C ALA A 4 13.94 -55.24 -8.92
N PRO A 5 14.11 -54.17 -9.70
CA PRO A 5 13.88 -54.22 -11.14
C PRO A 5 15.16 -53.80 -11.88
N LYS A 6 15.78 -54.70 -12.65
CA LYS A 6 15.65 -54.85 -14.11
C LYS A 6 15.88 -53.53 -14.87
N GLY A 7 17.09 -53.41 -15.41
CA GLY A 7 17.47 -52.37 -16.34
C GLY A 7 16.84 -52.55 -17.72
N SER A 8 16.59 -51.41 -18.34
CA SER A 8 16.43 -51.26 -19.79
C SER A 8 17.33 -50.11 -20.21
N GLY A 9 18.40 -50.45 -20.93
CA GLY A 9 19.31 -49.48 -21.52
C GLY A 9 18.57 -48.70 -22.61
N VAL A 10 18.45 -47.39 -22.39
CA VAL A 10 18.17 -46.41 -23.42
C VAL A 10 19.38 -45.50 -23.43
N GLY A 11 20.07 -45.43 -24.57
CA GLY A 11 21.22 -44.56 -24.75
C GLY A 11 20.82 -43.11 -24.51
N ALA A 12 21.20 -42.58 -23.34
CA ALA A 12 21.21 -41.16 -23.11
C ALA A 12 22.34 -40.57 -23.96
N SER A 13 21.98 -39.99 -25.09
CA SER A 13 22.81 -38.96 -25.70
C SER A 13 23.00 -37.87 -24.64
N GLU A 14 24.20 -37.83 -24.07
CA GLU A 14 24.71 -36.72 -23.26
C GLU A 14 24.67 -35.46 -24.13
N VAL A 15 23.51 -34.80 -24.16
CA VAL A 15 23.45 -33.39 -24.55
C VAL A 15 24.08 -32.65 -23.39
N SER A 16 25.39 -32.48 -23.48
CA SER A 16 26.17 -31.59 -22.64
C SER A 16 25.59 -30.18 -22.80
N PHE A 17 24.58 -29.86 -21.99
CA PHE A 17 24.08 -28.52 -21.79
C PHE A 17 25.13 -27.77 -20.97
N ARG A 18 26.31 -27.53 -21.55
CA ARG A 18 27.12 -26.40 -21.14
C ARG A 18 26.33 -25.18 -21.56
N SER A 19 25.49 -24.69 -20.65
CA SER A 19 24.89 -23.38 -20.75
C SER A 19 26.05 -22.38 -20.77
N GLU A 20 26.54 -22.06 -21.97
CA GLU A 20 27.35 -20.87 -22.17
C GLU A 20 26.50 -19.72 -21.61
N ILE A 21 27.00 -19.10 -20.55
CA ILE A 21 26.39 -17.90 -19.99
C ILE A 21 26.31 -16.92 -21.17
N PRO A 22 25.10 -16.45 -21.55
CA PRO A 22 24.96 -15.56 -22.69
C PRO A 22 25.91 -14.39 -22.53
N SER A 23 26.50 -13.95 -23.65
CA SER A 23 27.47 -12.86 -23.59
C SER A 23 26.80 -11.61 -23.00
N SER A 24 27.55 -10.77 -22.31
CA SER A 24 26.98 -9.55 -21.68
C SER A 24 26.36 -8.57 -22.68
N ALA A 25 26.67 -8.70 -23.98
CA ALA A 25 25.99 -7.99 -25.06
C ALA A 25 24.54 -8.48 -25.23
N ASP A 26 24.29 -9.78 -25.12
CA ASP A 26 22.96 -10.40 -25.26
C ASP A 26 22.03 -10.03 -24.10
N MET A 27 22.57 -9.80 -22.90
CA MET A 27 21.79 -9.33 -21.73
C MET A 27 21.26 -7.89 -21.88
N LEU A 28 21.82 -7.12 -22.81
CA LEU A 28 21.42 -5.74 -23.08
C LEU A 28 20.67 -5.58 -24.40
N GLU A 29 20.53 -6.65 -25.19
CA GLU A 29 19.68 -6.65 -26.35
C GLU A 29 18.24 -6.35 -25.93
N ASP A 30 17.58 -5.49 -26.71
CA ASP A 30 16.18 -5.18 -26.50
C ASP A 30 15.39 -6.49 -26.68
N LEU A 31 14.67 -6.89 -25.62
CA LEU A 31 13.85 -8.10 -25.67
C LEU A 31 12.93 -8.08 -26.90
N PRO A 32 12.78 -9.21 -27.61
CA PRO A 32 11.77 -9.35 -28.64
C PRO A 32 10.42 -8.85 -28.15
N GLU A 33 9.70 -8.10 -28.98
CA GLU A 33 8.42 -7.47 -28.58
C GLU A 33 7.37 -8.49 -28.13
N GLU A 34 7.47 -9.73 -28.62
CA GLU A 34 6.63 -10.86 -28.22
C GLU A 34 6.81 -11.29 -26.75
N LEU A 35 8.01 -11.07 -26.19
CA LEU A 35 8.33 -11.36 -24.79
C LEU A 35 7.96 -10.20 -23.85
N LEU A 36 7.74 -9.00 -24.40
CA LEU A 36 7.30 -7.83 -23.65
C LEU A 36 5.80 -7.92 -23.32
N ARG A 37 5.48 -8.60 -22.24
CA ARG A 37 4.09 -8.84 -21.79
C ARG A 37 3.74 -7.98 -20.57
N SER A 38 2.52 -7.46 -20.53
CA SER A 38 1.96 -6.77 -19.35
C SER A 38 0.71 -7.46 -18.81
N VAL A 39 0.32 -7.12 -17.59
CA VAL A 39 -0.99 -7.43 -17.02
C VAL A 39 -1.76 -6.16 -16.68
N THR A 40 -3.08 -6.26 -16.63
CA THR A 40 -3.92 -5.16 -16.11
C THR A 40 -4.03 -5.21 -14.60
N LEU A 41 -4.41 -4.09 -13.97
CA LEU A 41 -4.62 -4.02 -12.53
C LEU A 41 -5.64 -5.06 -11.99
N PRO A 42 -6.81 -5.29 -12.64
CA PRO A 42 -7.70 -6.39 -12.29
C PRO A 42 -7.03 -7.77 -12.23
N VAL A 43 -6.16 -8.06 -13.20
CA VAL A 43 -5.44 -9.33 -13.27
C VAL A 43 -4.44 -9.44 -12.12
N ALA A 44 -3.69 -8.37 -11.85
CA ALA A 44 -2.72 -8.34 -10.75
C ALA A 44 -3.38 -8.49 -9.37
N LEU A 45 -4.64 -8.03 -9.20
CA LEU A 45 -5.37 -8.07 -7.93
C LEU A 45 -6.39 -9.23 -7.82
N ARG A 46 -6.52 -10.06 -8.86
CA ARG A 46 -7.55 -11.11 -8.92
C ARG A 46 -7.45 -12.14 -7.78
N GLY A 47 -8.58 -12.77 -7.48
CA GLY A 47 -8.63 -13.89 -6.53
C GLY A 47 -8.12 -13.50 -5.14
N LEU A 48 -8.40 -12.27 -4.72
CA LEU A 48 -7.89 -11.67 -3.47
C LEU A 48 -6.36 -11.72 -3.42
N GLY A 49 -5.72 -11.23 -4.48
CA GLY A 49 -4.26 -11.21 -4.61
C GLY A 49 -3.63 -12.59 -4.65
N LYS A 50 -4.27 -13.55 -5.32
CA LYS A 50 -3.75 -14.93 -5.44
C LYS A 50 -2.28 -14.95 -5.89
N GLU A 51 -1.94 -14.10 -6.86
CA GLU A 51 -0.59 -13.97 -7.43
C GLU A 51 0.46 -13.52 -6.40
N TRP A 52 0.04 -12.71 -5.41
CA TRP A 52 0.93 -12.23 -4.35
C TRP A 52 1.06 -13.23 -3.20
N ARG A 53 0.06 -14.09 -3.01
CA ARG A 53 -0.03 -15.03 -1.88
C ARG A 53 0.66 -16.36 -2.15
N GLN A 54 0.85 -16.73 -3.41
CA GLN A 54 1.52 -17.97 -3.76
C GLN A 54 3.03 -17.85 -3.46
N ARG A 55 3.50 -18.69 -2.54
CA ARG A 55 4.92 -18.85 -2.16
C ARG A 55 5.59 -20.04 -2.87
N ASP A 56 4.82 -20.79 -3.65
CA ASP A 56 5.23 -22.14 -4.08
C ASP A 56 6.16 -22.07 -5.30
N PRO A 57 7.36 -22.69 -5.24
CA PRO A 57 8.30 -22.79 -6.35
C PRO A 57 7.78 -23.60 -7.55
N SER A 58 6.72 -24.38 -7.38
CA SER A 58 5.96 -24.92 -8.51
C SER A 58 5.02 -23.85 -9.05
N PHE A 59 5.59 -22.83 -9.72
CA PHE A 59 4.85 -21.75 -10.39
C PHE A 59 3.58 -22.31 -11.02
N GLY A 60 2.42 -21.97 -10.44
CA GLY A 60 1.15 -22.50 -10.90
C GLY A 60 1.04 -22.26 -12.41
N LYS A 61 0.74 -23.33 -13.17
CA LYS A 61 0.65 -23.37 -14.64
C LYS A 61 0.56 -21.97 -15.25
N TRP A 62 1.65 -21.47 -15.82
CA TRP A 62 1.72 -20.13 -16.39
C TRP A 62 0.51 -19.87 -17.29
N ARG A 63 -0.05 -18.66 -17.19
CA ARG A 63 -1.36 -18.34 -17.73
C ARG A 63 -1.26 -17.22 -18.77
N PRO A 64 -0.84 -17.54 -20.01
CA PRO A 64 -0.60 -16.54 -21.04
C PRO A 64 -1.86 -15.76 -21.41
N HIS A 65 -3.04 -16.36 -21.24
CA HIS A 65 -4.33 -15.72 -21.54
C HIS A 65 -4.66 -14.52 -20.64
N LEU A 66 -3.90 -14.29 -19.56
CA LEU A 66 -4.10 -13.18 -18.63
C LEU A 66 -3.18 -12.00 -18.91
N THR A 67 -2.13 -12.23 -19.67
CA THR A 67 -1.19 -11.21 -20.06
C THR A 67 -1.57 -10.69 -21.44
N MET A 68 -1.43 -9.39 -21.60
CA MET A 68 -1.48 -8.75 -22.89
C MET A 68 -0.12 -8.96 -23.55
N ALA A 69 -0.10 -9.62 -24.70
CA ALA A 69 1.11 -9.74 -25.52
C ALA A 69 1.44 -8.39 -26.17
N GLN A 70 2.73 -8.12 -26.41
CA GLN A 70 3.25 -6.96 -27.11
C GLN A 70 2.88 -5.60 -26.49
N THR A 71 3.53 -5.26 -25.37
CA THR A 71 3.46 -3.90 -24.83
C THR A 71 4.78 -3.14 -25.02
N GLN A 72 4.66 -1.93 -25.55
CA GLN A 72 5.79 -1.01 -25.69
C GLN A 72 6.06 -0.21 -24.42
N ARG A 73 5.12 -0.21 -23.47
CA ARG A 73 5.14 0.66 -22.28
C ARG A 73 4.43 0.01 -21.10
N PHE A 74 4.95 0.27 -19.90
CA PHE A 74 4.33 -0.09 -18.63
C PHE A 74 4.08 1.18 -17.82
N ASP A 75 2.89 1.33 -17.25
CA ASP A 75 2.59 2.43 -16.34
C ASP A 75 3.33 2.21 -15.00
N TYR A 76 3.40 0.96 -14.55
CA TYR A 76 4.09 0.57 -13.33
C TYR A 76 4.89 -0.73 -13.49
N PHE A 77 6.11 -0.72 -12.98
CA PHE A 77 6.89 -1.90 -12.65
C PHE A 77 6.71 -2.20 -11.16
N LEU A 78 6.13 -3.36 -10.81
CA LEU A 78 5.87 -3.73 -9.42
C LEU A 78 7.05 -4.53 -8.85
N SER A 79 8.01 -3.84 -8.24
CA SER A 79 9.16 -4.48 -7.60
C SER A 79 8.84 -4.84 -6.15
N HIS A 80 9.21 -6.04 -5.72
CA HIS A 80 8.85 -6.55 -4.40
C HIS A 80 9.73 -7.72 -3.94
N ASP A 81 9.78 -7.97 -2.63
CA ASP A 81 10.41 -9.17 -2.09
C ASP A 81 9.40 -10.31 -1.90
N TRP A 82 9.75 -11.55 -2.22
CA TRP A 82 8.85 -12.71 -2.07
C TRP A 82 8.66 -13.17 -0.61
N GLY A 83 9.53 -12.78 0.31
CA GLY A 83 9.47 -13.18 1.71
C GLY A 83 8.34 -12.53 2.50
N THR A 84 7.99 -11.29 2.15
CA THR A 84 6.93 -10.49 2.76
C THR A 84 5.54 -11.02 2.45
N SER A 85 4.64 -10.90 3.43
CA SER A 85 3.25 -11.37 3.33
C SER A 85 2.55 -10.89 2.05
N GLY A 86 2.09 -11.84 1.24
CA GLY A 86 1.31 -11.56 0.03
C GLY A 86 0.02 -10.80 0.30
N TRP A 87 -0.61 -11.03 1.46
CA TRP A 87 -1.80 -10.28 1.87
C TRP A 87 -1.51 -8.80 2.06
N MET A 88 -0.37 -8.46 2.70
CA MET A 88 -0.01 -7.06 2.92
C MET A 88 0.27 -6.36 1.57
N LYS A 89 0.95 -7.03 0.65
CA LYS A 89 1.16 -6.52 -0.73
C LYS A 89 -0.17 -6.27 -1.44
N TYR A 90 -1.06 -7.27 -1.45
CA TYR A 90 -2.36 -7.18 -2.07
C TYR A 90 -3.18 -6.00 -1.52
N PHE A 91 -3.34 -5.90 -0.20
CA PHE A 91 -4.10 -4.82 0.40
C PHE A 91 -3.43 -3.46 0.20
N SER A 92 -2.10 -3.37 0.27
CA SER A 92 -1.40 -2.11 -0.01
C SER A 92 -1.62 -1.63 -1.45
N LEU A 93 -1.58 -2.53 -2.44
CA LEU A 93 -1.91 -2.20 -3.83
C LEU A 93 -3.38 -1.80 -3.98
N LEU A 94 -4.30 -2.55 -3.35
CA LEU A 94 -5.73 -2.24 -3.38
C LEU A 94 -6.01 -0.83 -2.84
N ILE A 95 -5.41 -0.49 -1.70
CA ILE A 95 -5.51 0.84 -1.10
C ILE A 95 -4.87 1.89 -2.01
N PHE A 96 -3.66 1.64 -2.52
CA PHE A 96 -2.94 2.58 -3.38
C PHE A 96 -3.76 2.97 -4.62
N PHE A 97 -4.38 2.00 -5.29
CA PHE A 97 -5.11 2.24 -6.53
C PHE A 97 -6.58 2.62 -6.34
N ASN A 98 -7.28 2.09 -5.34
CA ASN A 98 -8.74 2.19 -5.26
C ASN A 98 -9.27 3.10 -4.14
N SER A 99 -8.49 3.40 -3.10
CA SER A 99 -9.04 4.03 -1.90
C SER A 99 -9.60 5.44 -2.14
N ARG A 100 -9.01 6.19 -3.08
CA ARG A 100 -9.49 7.53 -3.47
C ARG A 100 -10.86 7.46 -4.13
N ALA A 101 -11.05 6.51 -5.04
CA ALA A 101 -12.34 6.31 -5.70
C ALA A 101 -13.38 5.83 -4.70
N SER A 102 -13.01 4.90 -3.81
CA SER A 102 -13.88 4.44 -2.71
C SER A 102 -14.35 5.62 -1.86
N ALA A 103 -13.44 6.49 -1.39
CA ALA A 103 -13.80 7.67 -0.63
C ALA A 103 -14.76 8.61 -1.40
N LEU A 104 -14.44 8.91 -2.67
CA LEU A 104 -15.23 9.83 -3.50
C LEU A 104 -16.64 9.30 -3.80
N VAL A 105 -16.75 8.05 -4.26
CA VAL A 105 -18.05 7.44 -4.60
C VAL A 105 -18.91 7.30 -3.34
N THR A 106 -18.30 6.95 -2.20
CA THR A 106 -19.01 6.88 -0.92
C THR A 106 -19.52 8.24 -0.49
N PHE A 107 -18.71 9.29 -0.60
CA PHE A 107 -19.12 10.67 -0.31
C PHE A 107 -20.32 11.09 -1.16
N VAL A 108 -20.24 10.90 -2.49
CA VAL A 108 -21.30 11.30 -3.43
C VAL A 108 -22.58 10.50 -3.18
N SER A 109 -22.49 9.18 -3.07
CA SER A 109 -23.65 8.31 -2.84
C SER A 109 -24.31 8.60 -1.48
N SER A 110 -23.54 8.77 -0.41
CA SER A 110 -24.07 9.07 0.93
C SER A 110 -24.72 10.45 0.98
N SER A 111 -24.14 11.44 0.30
CA SER A 111 -24.73 12.78 0.18
C SER A 111 -26.06 12.73 -0.56
N LEU A 112 -26.13 12.01 -1.68
CA LEU A 112 -27.35 11.82 -2.46
C LEU A 112 -28.45 11.12 -1.63
N LEU A 113 -28.13 10.01 -0.98
CA LEU A 113 -29.06 9.29 -0.10
C LEU A 113 -29.58 10.18 1.04
N GLY A 114 -28.71 11.01 1.61
CA GLY A 114 -29.09 11.96 2.64
C GLY A 114 -30.03 13.05 2.14
N VAL A 115 -29.74 13.66 0.98
CA VAL A 115 -30.62 14.66 0.36
C VAL A 115 -31.99 14.05 0.04
N LEU A 116 -32.04 12.88 -0.60
CA LEU A 116 -33.30 12.20 -0.93
C LEU A 116 -34.11 11.84 0.33
N SER A 117 -33.43 11.42 1.40
CA SER A 117 -34.08 11.17 2.71
C SER A 117 -34.61 12.45 3.36
N GLY A 118 -33.87 13.55 3.23
CA GLY A 118 -34.28 14.86 3.73
C GLY A 118 -35.44 15.50 2.96
N MET A 119 -35.54 15.19 1.65
CA MET A 119 -36.71 15.51 0.81
C MET A 119 -37.92 14.60 1.08
N GLU A 120 -37.80 13.65 2.01
CA GLU A 120 -38.84 12.66 2.32
C GLU A 120 -39.20 11.75 1.14
N LEU A 121 -38.32 11.67 0.11
CA LEU A 121 -38.43 10.70 -0.99
C LEU A 121 -37.95 9.30 -0.58
N LEU A 122 -37.06 9.24 0.41
CA LEU A 122 -36.59 8.00 1.04
C LEU A 122 -36.90 8.00 2.54
N PRO A 123 -37.18 6.84 3.15
CA PRO A 123 -37.41 6.74 4.58
C PRO A 123 -36.13 7.04 5.38
N LYS A 124 -36.25 7.73 6.51
CA LYS A 124 -35.12 8.07 7.38
C LYS A 124 -34.73 6.84 8.22
N THR A 125 -33.79 6.04 7.73
CA THR A 125 -33.37 4.79 8.38
C THR A 125 -31.85 4.68 8.46
N VAL A 126 -31.36 3.84 9.38
CA VAL A 126 -29.93 3.51 9.52
C VAL A 126 -29.39 2.67 8.35
N TRP A 127 -30.27 2.12 7.50
CA TRP A 127 -29.86 1.29 6.37
C TRP A 127 -29.04 2.07 5.34
N TRP A 128 -29.24 3.39 5.21
CA TRP A 128 -28.44 4.22 4.29
C TRP A 128 -26.97 4.32 4.72
N LEU A 129 -26.72 4.29 6.03
CA LEU A 129 -25.36 4.24 6.56
C LEU A 129 -24.67 2.92 6.18
N ILE A 130 -25.37 1.80 6.40
CA ILE A 130 -24.86 0.46 6.07
C ILE A 130 -24.62 0.36 4.56
N LEU A 131 -25.56 0.85 3.75
CA LEU A 131 -25.42 0.90 2.30
C LEU A 131 -24.21 1.74 1.88
N GLY A 132 -24.00 2.91 2.50
CA GLY A 132 -22.81 3.74 2.26
C GLY A 132 -21.51 2.98 2.53
N GLN A 133 -21.43 2.24 3.64
CA GLN A 133 -20.26 1.38 3.94
C GLN A 133 -20.09 0.25 2.93
N LEU A 134 -21.18 -0.40 2.52
CA LEU A 134 -21.15 -1.46 1.50
C LEU A 134 -20.68 -0.91 0.15
N VAL A 135 -21.17 0.25 -0.27
CA VAL A 135 -20.68 0.95 -1.48
C VAL A 135 -19.19 1.22 -1.37
N ALA A 136 -18.72 1.70 -0.21
CA ALA A 136 -17.32 2.00 0.02
C ALA A 136 -16.43 0.75 -0.15
N LEU A 137 -16.84 -0.37 0.45
CA LEU A 137 -16.14 -1.64 0.34
C LEU A 137 -16.20 -2.20 -1.09
N VAL A 138 -17.36 -2.18 -1.74
CA VAL A 138 -17.50 -2.63 -3.13
C VAL A 138 -16.59 -1.82 -4.05
N VAL A 139 -16.56 -0.50 -3.93
CA VAL A 139 -15.65 0.33 -4.73
C VAL A 139 -14.20 0.03 -4.35
N LEU A 140 -13.85 -0.11 -3.07
CA LEU A 140 -12.48 -0.44 -2.68
C LEU A 140 -11.99 -1.76 -3.29
N PHE A 141 -12.83 -2.79 -3.31
CA PHE A 141 -12.47 -4.12 -3.81
C PHE A 141 -12.61 -4.31 -5.32
N PHE A 142 -13.43 -3.52 -6.00
CA PHE A 142 -13.77 -3.74 -7.41
C PHE A 142 -13.54 -2.54 -8.33
N TRP A 143 -13.09 -1.38 -7.82
CA TRP A 143 -12.85 -0.19 -8.65
C TRP A 143 -11.87 -0.44 -9.79
N GLN A 144 -10.88 -1.32 -9.61
CA GLN A 144 -9.94 -1.68 -10.66
C GLN A 144 -10.63 -2.24 -11.91
N HIS A 145 -11.74 -2.96 -11.77
CA HIS A 145 -12.50 -3.50 -12.91
C HIS A 145 -13.22 -2.39 -13.68
N LEU A 146 -13.83 -1.44 -12.96
CA LEU A 146 -14.47 -0.29 -13.58
C LEU A 146 -13.43 0.64 -14.23
N ARG A 147 -12.29 0.84 -13.56
CA ARG A 147 -11.17 1.63 -14.05
C ARG A 147 -10.63 1.06 -15.37
N ASP A 148 -10.50 -0.25 -15.49
CA ASP A 148 -9.99 -0.93 -16.69
C ASP A 148 -10.86 -0.68 -17.95
N VAL A 149 -12.14 -0.32 -17.77
CA VAL A 149 -13.02 0.12 -18.87
C VAL A 149 -12.62 1.49 -19.41
N PHE A 150 -12.20 2.41 -18.53
CA PHE A 150 -11.87 3.80 -18.88
C PHE A 150 -10.38 4.03 -19.14
N SER A 151 -9.51 3.31 -18.44
CA SER A 151 -8.06 3.47 -18.48
C SER A 151 -7.40 2.14 -18.09
N ARG A 152 -6.82 1.47 -19.07
CA ARG A 152 -6.09 0.21 -18.88
C ARG A 152 -4.66 0.52 -18.44
N GLU A 153 -4.43 0.43 -17.14
CA GLU A 153 -3.07 0.45 -16.59
C GLU A 153 -2.35 -0.84 -16.94
N ARG A 154 -1.17 -0.72 -17.54
CA ARG A 154 -0.28 -1.81 -17.92
C ARG A 154 0.79 -1.96 -16.84
N LEU A 155 0.73 -3.08 -16.14
CA LEU A 155 1.63 -3.39 -15.04
C LEU A 155 2.61 -4.47 -15.48
N PHE A 156 3.84 -4.37 -15.01
CA PHE A 156 4.78 -5.48 -15.00
C PHE A 156 4.77 -6.15 -13.64
N VAL A 157 4.54 -7.47 -13.63
CA VAL A 157 4.66 -8.35 -12.46
C VAL A 157 5.43 -9.58 -12.91
N ASP A 158 6.62 -9.79 -12.35
CA ASP A 158 7.56 -10.87 -12.70
C ASP A 158 6.88 -12.25 -12.90
N SER A 159 6.11 -12.71 -11.91
CA SER A 159 5.42 -14.00 -11.91
C SER A 159 4.36 -14.17 -12.99
N LEU A 160 3.82 -13.06 -13.52
CA LEU A 160 2.76 -13.08 -14.53
C LEU A 160 3.31 -12.81 -15.93
N CYS A 161 4.17 -11.80 -16.05
CA CYS A 161 4.69 -11.31 -17.32
C CYS A 161 5.78 -12.23 -17.90
N ILE A 162 6.58 -12.86 -17.05
CA ILE A 162 7.64 -13.78 -17.50
C ILE A 162 7.02 -15.18 -17.72
N PRO A 163 7.26 -15.83 -18.87
CA PRO A 163 6.87 -17.22 -19.09
C PRO A 163 7.47 -18.15 -18.03
N GLN A 164 6.64 -18.73 -17.15
CA GLN A 164 7.14 -19.60 -16.06
C GLN A 164 7.22 -21.09 -16.41
N HIS A 165 6.79 -21.47 -17.62
CA HIS A 165 6.65 -22.86 -18.05
C HIS A 165 7.76 -23.32 -19.01
N ASP A 166 8.49 -22.37 -19.58
CA ASP A 166 9.58 -22.59 -20.53
C ASP A 166 10.80 -21.92 -19.93
N GLU A 167 11.75 -22.73 -19.43
CA GLU A 167 12.94 -22.21 -18.76
C GLU A 167 13.84 -21.41 -19.72
N GLY A 168 13.84 -21.70 -21.02
CA GLY A 168 14.57 -20.92 -22.02
C GLY A 168 14.02 -19.52 -22.18
N LEU A 169 12.70 -19.39 -22.38
CA LEU A 169 12.03 -18.08 -22.48
C LEU A 169 12.06 -17.30 -21.16
N LYS A 170 11.93 -18.01 -20.03
CA LYS A 170 12.07 -17.43 -18.70
C LYS A 170 13.45 -16.81 -18.52
N SER A 171 14.49 -17.58 -18.86
CA SER A 171 15.88 -17.17 -18.80
C SER A 171 16.14 -15.94 -19.69
N GLN A 172 15.67 -15.97 -20.95
CA GLN A 172 15.74 -14.81 -21.84
C GLN A 172 15.06 -13.56 -21.25
N CYS A 173 13.86 -13.69 -20.69
CA CYS A 173 13.15 -12.58 -20.04
C CYS A 173 13.86 -12.05 -18.79
N ILE A 174 14.47 -12.93 -17.99
CA ILE A 174 15.27 -12.54 -16.81
C ILE A 174 16.52 -11.79 -17.24
N TYR A 175 17.22 -12.26 -18.26
CA TYR A 175 18.38 -11.56 -18.83
C TYR A 175 17.97 -10.22 -19.43
N GLY A 176 16.81 -10.16 -20.08
CA GLY A 176 16.23 -8.95 -20.62
C GLY A 176 15.48 -8.06 -19.61
N LEU A 177 15.60 -8.28 -18.30
CA LEU A 177 14.80 -7.55 -17.30
C LEU A 177 14.94 -6.01 -17.42
N ALA A 178 16.13 -5.54 -17.80
CA ALA A 178 16.41 -4.14 -18.06
C ALA A 178 15.50 -3.54 -19.16
N SER A 179 15.07 -4.34 -20.13
CA SER A 179 14.15 -3.93 -21.20
C SER A 179 12.75 -3.58 -20.68
N PHE A 180 12.26 -4.28 -19.66
CA PHE A 180 10.99 -3.96 -18.99
C PHE A 180 11.10 -2.66 -18.19
N LEU A 181 12.19 -2.49 -17.44
CA LEU A 181 12.44 -1.29 -16.63
C LEU A 181 12.61 -0.04 -17.49
N LYS A 182 13.31 -0.14 -18.62
CA LYS A 182 13.47 0.95 -19.61
C LYS A 182 12.14 1.43 -20.18
N ARG A 183 11.13 0.55 -20.25
CA ARG A 183 9.78 0.82 -20.79
C ARG A 183 8.75 1.16 -19.72
N SER A 184 9.16 1.21 -18.44
CA SER A 184 8.24 1.46 -17.31
C SER A 184 8.24 2.92 -16.89
N ASP A 185 7.09 3.56 -16.73
CA ASP A 185 7.02 4.98 -16.32
C ASP A 185 7.32 5.19 -14.84
N THR A 186 6.92 4.22 -14.01
CA THR A 186 7.02 4.29 -12.54
C THR A 186 7.53 2.97 -12.00
N LEU A 187 8.51 3.02 -11.10
CA LEU A 187 8.92 1.86 -10.30
C LEU A 187 8.19 1.92 -8.96
N LEU A 188 7.16 1.09 -8.78
CA LEU A 188 6.42 0.98 -7.53
C LEU A 188 7.04 -0.14 -6.68
N VAL A 189 7.81 0.25 -5.68
CA VAL A 189 8.50 -0.65 -4.75
C VAL A 189 7.56 -0.99 -3.59
N LEU A 190 7.09 -2.24 -3.54
CA LEU A 190 6.37 -2.78 -2.38
C LEU A 190 7.36 -3.04 -1.26
N TRP A 191 7.58 -2.02 -0.46
CA TRP A 191 8.73 -1.93 0.42
C TRP A 191 8.51 -2.67 1.74
N SER A 192 9.56 -3.40 2.13
CA SER A 192 9.74 -4.02 3.44
C SER A 192 11.23 -3.93 3.82
N PRO A 193 11.60 -4.14 5.10
CA PRO A 193 13.02 -4.23 5.48
C PRO A 193 13.82 -5.29 4.70
N ARG A 194 13.15 -6.35 4.21
CA ARG A 194 13.77 -7.43 3.43
C ARG A 194 14.05 -7.05 1.99
N TYR A 195 13.40 -6.01 1.46
CA TYR A 195 13.56 -5.60 0.07
C TYR A 195 15.04 -5.31 -0.26
N CYS A 196 15.72 -4.56 0.60
CA CYS A 196 17.12 -4.18 0.40
C CYS A 196 18.11 -5.33 0.61
N THR A 197 17.69 -6.47 1.17
CA THR A 197 18.56 -7.64 1.30
C THR A 197 18.57 -8.48 0.03
N ARG A 198 17.62 -8.30 -0.89
CA ARG A 198 17.46 -9.12 -2.10
C ARG A 198 18.25 -8.55 -3.26
N LEU A 199 19.08 -9.40 -3.87
CA LEU A 199 19.95 -9.03 -4.99
C LEU A 199 19.15 -8.46 -6.18
N TRP A 200 18.14 -9.19 -6.66
CA TRP A 200 17.32 -8.77 -7.80
C TRP A 200 16.53 -7.48 -7.57
N CYS A 201 15.95 -7.30 -6.38
CA CYS A 201 15.21 -6.07 -6.05
C CYS A 201 16.10 -4.82 -6.08
N MET A 202 17.35 -4.97 -5.63
CA MET A 202 18.34 -3.90 -5.66
C MET A 202 18.85 -3.63 -7.08
N TYR A 203 19.08 -4.70 -7.85
CA TYR A 203 19.37 -4.59 -9.28
C TYR A 203 18.27 -3.80 -10.01
N GLU A 204 16.99 -4.17 -9.87
CA GLU A 204 15.85 -3.48 -10.50
C GLU A 204 15.83 -1.98 -10.17
N LEU A 205 16.06 -1.65 -8.90
CA LEU A 205 16.14 -0.26 -8.44
C LEU A 205 17.27 0.48 -9.15
N GLY A 206 18.49 -0.07 -9.13
CA GLY A 206 19.66 0.48 -9.80
C GLY A 206 19.46 0.67 -11.30
N CYS A 207 18.96 -0.37 -11.98
CA CYS A 207 18.64 -0.37 -13.41
C CYS A 207 17.71 0.77 -13.80
N PHE A 208 16.60 0.92 -13.05
CA PHE A 208 15.60 1.94 -13.32
C PHE A 208 16.20 3.34 -13.26
N LEU A 209 17.06 3.59 -12.26
CA LEU A 209 17.73 4.88 -12.09
C LEU A 209 18.72 5.19 -13.20
N MET A 210 19.60 4.23 -13.48
CA MET A 210 20.67 4.41 -14.46
C MET A 210 20.09 4.66 -15.85
N LYS A 211 19.03 3.94 -16.22
CA LYS A 211 18.43 4.05 -17.56
C LYS A 211 17.51 5.24 -17.71
N GLN A 212 16.74 5.61 -16.68
CA GLN A 212 15.75 6.67 -16.82
C GLN A 212 16.18 8.02 -16.24
N LYS A 213 17.17 8.06 -15.33
CA LYS A 213 17.54 9.26 -14.55
C LYS A 213 16.32 9.93 -13.87
N ARG A 214 15.27 9.15 -13.60
CA ARG A 214 13.95 9.59 -13.10
C ARG A 214 13.71 9.10 -11.68
N ALA A 215 14.58 9.47 -10.75
CA ALA A 215 14.44 9.05 -9.36
C ALA A 215 13.06 9.41 -8.75
N LYS A 216 12.46 10.53 -9.19
CA LYS A 216 11.11 10.99 -8.79
C LYS A 216 9.98 10.01 -9.12
N HIS A 217 10.23 9.07 -10.03
CA HIS A 217 9.27 8.05 -10.45
C HIS A 217 9.43 6.73 -9.69
N ILE A 218 10.25 6.70 -8.64
CA ILE A 218 10.37 5.55 -7.74
C ILE A 218 9.49 5.80 -6.52
N LEU A 219 8.46 4.99 -6.37
CA LEU A 219 7.50 5.11 -5.28
C LEU A 219 7.71 3.96 -4.30
N PHE A 220 8.10 4.29 -3.06
CA PHE A 220 8.19 3.30 -1.98
C PHE A 220 6.84 3.20 -1.26
N LEU A 221 6.17 2.07 -1.40
CA LEU A 221 4.90 1.77 -0.75
C LEU A 221 5.13 0.75 0.38
N PRO A 222 5.18 1.17 1.66
CA PRO A 222 5.27 0.24 2.78
C PRO A 222 4.12 -0.76 2.76
N VAL A 223 4.42 -2.04 2.89
CA VAL A 223 3.39 -3.08 2.99
C VAL A 223 2.55 -2.97 4.28
N GLN A 224 3.11 -2.39 5.34
CA GLN A 224 2.44 -2.11 6.61
C GLN A 224 1.31 -1.06 6.47
N MET A 225 1.30 -0.30 5.37
CA MET A 225 0.27 0.70 5.10
C MET A 225 -1.14 0.09 5.08
N SER A 226 -1.26 -1.18 4.65
CA SER A 226 -2.52 -1.92 4.68
C SER A 226 -3.10 -2.05 6.10
N VAL A 227 -2.28 -2.38 7.08
CA VAL A 227 -2.71 -2.53 8.48
C VAL A 227 -3.02 -1.17 9.10
N LEU A 228 -2.21 -0.16 8.81
CA LEU A 228 -2.44 1.20 9.29
C LEU A 228 -3.74 1.79 8.75
N TRP A 229 -4.03 1.56 7.47
CA TRP A 229 -5.30 1.94 6.85
C TRP A 229 -6.48 1.29 7.56
N LEU A 230 -6.42 -0.03 7.81
CA LEU A 230 -7.48 -0.77 8.50
C LEU A 230 -7.70 -0.25 9.93
N LEU A 231 -6.64 -0.06 10.70
CA LEU A 231 -6.74 0.46 12.07
C LEU A 231 -7.31 1.89 12.08
N CYS A 232 -6.90 2.74 11.14
CA CYS A 232 -7.46 4.09 10.98
C CYS A 232 -8.95 4.04 10.63
N TYR A 233 -9.34 3.20 9.66
CA TYR A 233 -10.74 2.99 9.28
C TYR A 233 -11.58 2.52 10.47
N LEU A 234 -11.15 1.49 11.19
CA LEU A 234 -11.85 0.95 12.36
C LEU A 234 -11.98 1.98 13.48
N GLN A 235 -10.92 2.73 13.77
CA GLN A 235 -10.93 3.78 14.78
C GLN A 235 -11.93 4.89 14.45
N VAL A 236 -11.91 5.39 13.21
CA VAL A 236 -12.83 6.45 12.79
C VAL A 236 -14.26 5.93 12.76
N ALA A 237 -14.49 4.74 12.18
CA ALA A 237 -15.82 4.13 12.14
C ALA A 237 -16.39 3.93 13.55
N ALA A 238 -15.60 3.44 14.51
CA ALA A 238 -16.03 3.26 15.89
C ALA A 238 -16.46 4.57 16.56
N ILE A 239 -15.70 5.66 16.36
CA ILE A 239 -16.05 6.98 16.90
C ILE A 239 -17.39 7.45 16.34
N PHE A 240 -17.60 7.35 15.03
CA PHE A 240 -18.84 7.78 14.39
C PHE A 240 -20.05 6.91 14.77
N VAL A 241 -19.88 5.57 14.87
CA VAL A 241 -20.92 4.67 15.37
C VAL A 241 -21.32 5.04 16.80
N THR A 242 -20.34 5.34 17.66
CA THR A 242 -20.60 5.72 19.05
C THR A 242 -21.35 7.04 19.14
N ALA A 243 -20.95 8.04 18.34
CA ALA A 243 -21.67 9.30 18.26
C ALA A 243 -23.12 9.10 17.80
N LEU A 244 -23.36 8.24 16.80
CA LEU A 244 -24.70 7.90 16.32
C LEU A 244 -25.53 7.20 17.38
N ILE A 245 -24.98 6.19 18.07
CA ILE A 245 -25.68 5.50 19.17
C ILE A 245 -26.03 6.50 20.27
N GLY A 246 -25.10 7.37 20.65
CA GLY A 246 -25.34 8.43 21.64
C GLY A 246 -26.52 9.32 21.25
N GLN A 247 -26.59 9.75 19.99
CA GLN A 247 -27.71 10.55 19.48
C GLN A 247 -29.06 9.81 19.49
N ARG A 248 -29.07 8.49 19.27
CA ARG A 248 -30.30 7.71 19.12
C ARG A 248 -30.84 7.13 20.43
N VAL A 249 -29.97 6.84 21.39
CA VAL A 249 -30.35 6.16 22.64
C VAL A 249 -30.82 7.13 23.73
N GLY A 250 -30.66 8.45 23.56
CA GLY A 250 -31.43 9.53 24.20
C GLY A 250 -31.28 9.70 25.72
N ASN A 251 -31.48 8.64 26.50
CA ASN A 251 -31.57 8.69 27.96
C ASN A 251 -30.23 8.56 28.69
N VAL A 252 -29.19 8.01 28.03
CA VAL A 252 -27.85 7.79 28.63
C VAL A 252 -26.83 8.83 28.13
N PHE A 253 -27.08 9.40 26.96
CA PHE A 253 -26.17 10.32 26.27
C PHE A 253 -26.91 11.60 25.89
N ASP A 254 -27.77 12.12 26.78
CA ASP A 254 -28.35 13.44 26.57
C ASP A 254 -27.23 14.48 26.56
N TRP A 255 -27.04 15.10 25.41
CA TRP A 255 -26.03 16.12 25.17
C TRP A 255 -26.31 17.43 25.91
N GLN A 256 -27.55 17.62 26.36
CA GLN A 256 -27.91 18.76 27.20
C GLN A 256 -27.44 18.55 28.64
N GLU A 257 -27.23 17.30 29.04
CA GLU A 257 -26.71 16.96 30.36
C GLU A 257 -25.18 16.78 30.33
N ILE A 258 -24.52 17.31 31.37
CA ILE A 258 -23.08 17.15 31.56
C ILE A 258 -22.73 15.66 31.72
N THR A 259 -23.58 14.89 32.39
CA THR A 259 -23.45 13.45 32.62
C THR A 259 -23.37 12.68 31.29
N GLY A 260 -24.32 12.89 30.38
CA GLY A 260 -24.33 12.25 29.06
C GLY A 260 -23.11 12.58 28.21
N THR A 261 -22.68 13.85 28.25
CA THR A 261 -21.45 14.31 27.57
C THR A 261 -20.20 13.61 28.12
N LEU A 262 -20.07 13.52 29.45
CA LEU A 262 -18.95 12.84 30.11
C LEU A 262 -18.94 11.34 29.82
N SER A 263 -20.10 10.67 29.82
CA SER A 263 -20.20 9.26 29.49
C SER A 263 -19.76 8.97 28.06
N LEU A 264 -20.17 9.80 27.09
CA LEU A 264 -19.73 9.63 25.70
C LEU A 264 -18.23 9.87 25.54
N ALA A 265 -17.72 10.93 26.18
CA ALA A 265 -16.28 11.22 26.18
C ALA A 265 -15.47 10.07 26.77
N ALA A 266 -15.97 9.43 27.84
CA ALA A 266 -15.34 8.26 28.45
C ALA A 266 -15.32 7.05 27.49
N VAL A 267 -16.41 6.79 26.75
CA VAL A 267 -16.43 5.69 25.76
C VAL A 267 -15.45 5.96 24.62
N ILE A 268 -15.44 7.18 24.06
CA ILE A 268 -14.49 7.56 23.00
C ILE A 268 -13.05 7.45 23.52
N LEU A 269 -12.79 7.89 24.76
CA LEU A 269 -11.49 7.77 25.39
C LEU A 269 -11.05 6.31 25.49
N ILE A 270 -11.92 5.41 25.93
CA ILE A 270 -11.63 3.97 26.00
C ILE A 270 -11.30 3.41 24.60
N GLN A 271 -12.06 3.79 23.57
CA GLN A 271 -11.78 3.34 22.19
C GLN A 271 -10.40 3.79 21.71
N VAL A 272 -10.05 5.05 21.97
CA VAL A 272 -8.72 5.58 21.66
C VAL A 272 -7.65 4.81 22.45
N LEU A 273 -7.84 4.56 23.74
CA LEU A 273 -6.88 3.82 24.56
C LEU A 273 -6.67 2.37 24.10
N VAL A 274 -7.66 1.73 23.46
CA VAL A 274 -7.56 0.36 22.95
C VAL A 274 -6.89 0.30 21.58
N LEU A 275 -7.35 1.10 20.61
CA LEU A 275 -6.92 0.98 19.21
C LEU A 275 -5.68 1.83 18.89
N TYR A 276 -5.53 2.98 19.55
CA TYR A 276 -4.45 3.92 19.26
C TYR A 276 -3.06 3.36 19.56
N PRO A 277 -2.81 2.61 20.67
CA PRO A 277 -1.49 2.02 20.90
C PRO A 277 -1.04 1.08 19.78
N ALA A 278 -1.95 0.26 19.24
CA ALA A 278 -1.65 -0.64 18.13
C ALA A 278 -1.35 0.13 16.83
N TYR A 279 -2.22 1.10 16.49
CA TYR A 279 -2.00 1.98 15.32
C TYR A 279 -0.64 2.67 15.40
N PHE A 280 -0.34 3.21 16.58
CA PHE A 280 0.85 3.99 16.82
C PHE A 280 2.12 3.13 16.85
N TYR A 281 2.07 1.94 17.45
CA TYR A 281 3.16 0.97 17.42
C TYR A 281 3.54 0.60 15.98
N ILE A 282 2.55 0.26 15.14
CA ILE A 282 2.80 -0.10 13.74
C ILE A 282 3.30 1.11 12.95
N MET A 283 2.75 2.30 13.19
CA MET A 283 3.17 3.53 12.53
C MET A 283 4.65 3.83 12.84
N ASN A 284 5.02 3.77 14.11
CA ASN A 284 6.40 3.97 14.53
C ASN A 284 7.33 2.90 14.02
N SER A 285 6.93 1.62 14.01
CA SER A 285 7.73 0.55 13.43
C SER A 285 7.98 0.83 11.96
N MET A 286 6.93 1.11 11.19
CA MET A 286 7.05 1.43 9.76
C MET A 286 7.92 2.66 9.52
N LEU A 287 7.75 3.74 10.27
CA LEU A 287 8.56 4.96 10.13
C LEU A 287 10.02 4.72 10.58
N ALA A 288 10.25 3.89 11.60
CA ALA A 288 11.59 3.53 12.05
C ALA A 288 12.31 2.68 11.01
N ASP A 289 11.61 1.70 10.42
CA ASP A 289 12.15 0.89 9.34
C ASP A 289 12.47 1.80 8.13
N MET A 290 11.56 2.72 7.78
CA MET A 290 11.77 3.65 6.66
C MET A 290 12.94 4.62 6.90
N ASN A 291 13.16 5.04 8.14
CA ASN A 291 14.33 5.86 8.50
C ASN A 291 15.65 5.09 8.43
N GLN A 292 15.63 3.75 8.42
CA GLN A 292 16.82 2.94 8.18
C GLN A 292 17.16 2.81 6.70
N LEU A 293 16.22 3.12 5.80
CA LEU A 293 16.37 2.94 4.37
C LEU A 293 17.65 3.61 3.81
N PRO A 294 18.01 4.86 4.18
CA PRO A 294 19.27 5.45 3.71
C PRO A 294 20.52 4.71 4.18
N ARG A 295 20.50 4.15 5.39
CA ARG A 295 21.61 3.33 5.90
C ARG A 295 21.66 2.00 5.18
N LEU A 296 20.51 1.35 4.97
CA LEU A 296 20.43 0.08 4.23
C LEU A 296 20.99 0.20 2.81
N PHE A 297 20.77 1.33 2.14
CA PHE A 297 21.34 1.57 0.83
C PHE A 297 22.83 1.89 0.86
N ARG A 298 23.30 2.66 1.85
CA ARG A 298 24.72 2.94 2.03
C ARG A 298 25.52 1.68 2.40
N ASP A 299 24.95 0.83 3.24
CA ASP A 299 25.61 -0.39 3.73
C ASP A 299 25.35 -1.59 2.81
N PHE A 300 24.63 -1.38 1.69
CA PHE A 300 24.38 -2.42 0.71
C PHE A 300 25.68 -2.87 0.04
N GLU A 301 25.93 -4.16 0.09
CA GLU A 301 27.02 -4.81 -0.63
C GLU A 301 26.42 -5.88 -1.55
N LEU A 302 26.80 -5.83 -2.83
CA LEU A 302 26.33 -6.81 -3.81
C LEU A 302 26.62 -8.22 -3.32
N ASP A 303 27.85 -8.51 -2.88
CA ASP A 303 28.26 -9.84 -2.39
C ASP A 303 27.47 -10.39 -1.21
N ARG A 304 26.93 -9.53 -0.35
CA ARG A 304 26.17 -9.95 0.84
C ARG A 304 24.68 -10.11 0.58
N SER A 305 24.17 -9.64 -0.56
CA SER A 305 22.75 -9.71 -0.88
C SER A 305 22.27 -11.14 -1.11
N GLU A 306 21.04 -11.44 -0.70
CA GLU A 306 20.40 -12.74 -0.84
C GLU A 306 19.97 -13.00 -2.30
N CYS A 307 20.42 -14.13 -2.84
CA CYS A 307 20.02 -14.71 -4.14
C CYS A 307 19.39 -16.09 -3.91
N LEU A 308 18.35 -16.44 -4.68
CA LEU A 308 17.71 -17.75 -4.56
C LEU A 308 18.70 -18.87 -4.93
N CYS A 309 19.44 -18.70 -6.03
CA CYS A 309 20.42 -19.68 -6.48
C CYS A 309 21.43 -20.02 -5.36
N CYS A 310 21.97 -19.00 -4.68
CA CYS A 310 22.97 -19.14 -3.62
C CYS A 310 22.41 -19.83 -2.38
N SER A 311 21.19 -19.46 -1.95
CA SER A 311 20.51 -20.07 -0.80
C SER A 311 20.19 -21.55 -1.01
N CYS A 312 20.06 -22.00 -2.26
CA CYS A 312 19.83 -23.39 -2.63
C CYS A 312 21.08 -24.08 -3.19
N GLN A 313 22.28 -23.56 -2.90
CA GLN A 313 23.56 -24.13 -3.36
C GLN A 313 23.64 -24.36 -4.88
N HIS A 314 23.09 -23.41 -5.64
CA HIS A 314 22.98 -23.46 -7.10
C HIS A 314 22.25 -24.71 -7.62
N ARG A 315 21.29 -25.22 -6.85
CA ARG A 315 20.40 -26.30 -7.26
C ARG A 315 18.95 -25.89 -7.09
N HIS A 316 18.13 -26.16 -8.10
CA HIS A 316 16.71 -25.86 -8.03
C HIS A 316 16.04 -26.72 -6.94
N PRO A 317 15.24 -26.15 -6.02
CA PRO A 317 14.76 -26.88 -4.83
C PRO A 317 13.81 -28.04 -5.14
N ILE A 318 13.19 -28.05 -6.32
CA ILE A 318 12.28 -29.12 -6.78
C ILE A 318 12.97 -30.05 -7.79
N THR A 319 13.36 -29.52 -8.96
CA THR A 319 13.98 -30.31 -10.04
C THR A 319 15.40 -30.80 -9.75
N LEU A 320 16.10 -30.20 -8.76
CA LEU A 320 17.51 -30.48 -8.41
C LEU A 320 18.53 -30.17 -9.52
N GLU A 321 18.06 -29.59 -10.63
CA GLU A 321 18.90 -29.12 -11.74
C GLU A 321 19.81 -27.98 -11.27
N GLU A 322 20.97 -27.87 -11.91
CA GLU A 322 21.94 -26.82 -11.62
C GLU A 322 21.40 -25.46 -12.09
N LEU A 323 21.47 -24.46 -11.21
CA LEU A 323 21.03 -23.10 -11.50
C LEU A 323 22.24 -22.21 -11.78
N PRO A 324 22.20 -21.37 -12.82
CA PRO A 324 23.22 -20.34 -13.01
C PRO A 324 23.25 -19.39 -11.79
N CYS A 325 24.41 -18.82 -11.54
CA CYS A 325 24.59 -17.91 -10.42
C CYS A 325 24.01 -16.51 -10.75
N ASP A 326 22.87 -16.16 -10.16
CA ASP A 326 22.23 -14.83 -10.26
C ASP A 326 23.23 -13.69 -9.96
N ARG A 327 24.13 -13.92 -9.00
CA ARG A 327 25.17 -12.94 -8.62
C ARG A 327 26.15 -12.68 -9.74
N GLN A 328 26.70 -13.75 -10.33
CA GLN A 328 27.63 -13.62 -11.44
C GLN A 328 26.98 -12.88 -12.62
N LEU A 329 25.74 -13.24 -12.91
CA LEU A 329 24.95 -12.62 -13.97
C LEU A 329 24.77 -11.10 -13.77
N ILE A 330 24.39 -10.70 -12.56
CA ILE A 330 24.24 -9.29 -12.23
C ILE A 330 25.59 -8.56 -12.28
N TYR A 331 26.68 -9.19 -11.83
CA TYR A 331 28.01 -8.62 -11.96
C TYR A 331 28.40 -8.38 -13.43
N GLU A 332 28.14 -9.33 -14.31
CA GLU A 332 28.42 -9.20 -15.74
C GLU A 332 27.59 -8.07 -16.37
N SER A 333 26.30 -7.98 -16.01
CA SER A 333 25.43 -6.87 -16.42
C SER A 333 25.96 -5.52 -15.95
N LEU A 334 26.37 -5.44 -14.68
CA LEU A 334 26.87 -4.21 -14.07
C LEU A 334 28.25 -3.82 -14.62
N LYS A 335 29.13 -4.79 -14.92
CA LYS A 335 30.45 -4.56 -15.51
C LYS A 335 30.34 -3.83 -16.85
N HIS A 336 29.38 -4.25 -17.67
CA HIS A 336 29.09 -3.56 -18.92
C HIS A 336 28.63 -2.11 -18.67
N TRP A 337 27.93 -1.83 -17.56
CA TRP A 337 27.43 -0.48 -17.27
C TRP A 337 28.49 0.43 -16.66
N SER A 338 29.36 -0.09 -15.79
CA SER A 338 30.44 0.68 -15.16
C SER A 338 31.62 0.97 -16.10
N GLY A 339 31.72 0.24 -17.22
CA GLY A 339 32.92 0.21 -18.04
C GLY A 339 34.05 -0.60 -17.39
N GLU A 340 35.16 -0.77 -18.12
CA GLU A 340 36.26 -1.68 -17.71
C GLU A 340 37.08 -1.19 -16.50
N ALA A 341 37.00 0.09 -16.14
CA ALA A 341 37.96 0.72 -15.21
C ALA A 341 37.41 1.00 -13.79
N GLY A 342 36.12 0.82 -13.53
CA GLY A 342 35.50 1.15 -12.24
C GLY A 342 35.20 -0.07 -11.39
N ASP A 343 35.42 0.02 -10.08
CA ASP A 343 34.83 -0.93 -9.13
C ASP A 343 33.29 -0.85 -9.24
N ILE A 344 32.70 -1.91 -9.75
CA ILE A 344 31.26 -2.06 -10.01
C ILE A 344 30.45 -1.70 -8.76
N GLN A 345 30.89 -2.18 -7.59
CA GLN A 345 30.17 -1.95 -6.35
C GLN A 345 30.18 -0.47 -5.98
N THR A 346 31.34 0.18 -6.11
CA THR A 346 31.47 1.62 -5.89
C THR A 346 30.60 2.42 -6.86
N VAL A 347 30.61 2.12 -8.17
CA VAL A 347 29.80 2.83 -9.17
C VAL A 347 28.30 2.70 -8.88
N PHE A 348 27.85 1.48 -8.56
CA PHE A 348 26.46 1.19 -8.24
C PHE A 348 26.01 1.91 -6.97
N LYS A 349 26.83 1.85 -5.91
CA LYS A 349 26.55 2.52 -4.64
C LYS A 349 26.52 4.04 -4.78
N THR A 350 27.47 4.62 -5.51
CA THR A 350 27.48 6.06 -5.80
C THR A 350 26.18 6.49 -6.50
N HIS A 351 25.69 5.72 -7.48
CA HIS A 351 24.41 6.03 -8.12
C HIS A 351 23.21 5.93 -7.19
N LEU A 352 23.18 4.92 -6.31
CA LEU A 352 22.13 4.81 -5.29
C LEU A 352 22.17 6.02 -4.34
N ASP A 353 23.35 6.37 -3.84
CA ASP A 353 23.54 7.46 -2.89
C ASP A 353 23.19 8.83 -3.51
N GLU A 354 23.64 9.10 -4.74
CA GLU A 354 23.44 10.41 -5.40
C GLU A 354 22.02 10.61 -5.93
N HIS A 355 21.33 9.56 -6.37
CA HIS A 355 20.04 9.69 -7.06
C HIS A 355 18.86 9.12 -6.27
N VAL A 356 19.02 7.99 -5.59
CA VAL A 356 17.91 7.38 -4.84
C VAL A 356 17.69 8.13 -3.55
N MET A 357 18.74 8.44 -2.79
CA MET A 357 18.57 9.01 -1.45
C MET A 357 17.80 10.33 -1.49
N PRO A 358 18.09 11.27 -2.40
CA PRO A 358 17.30 12.50 -2.48
C PRO A 358 15.83 12.25 -2.82
N SER A 359 15.54 11.27 -3.70
CA SER A 359 14.16 10.95 -4.07
C SER A 359 13.40 10.22 -2.97
N VAL A 360 14.06 9.27 -2.31
CA VAL A 360 13.63 8.62 -1.07
C VAL A 360 13.27 9.72 -0.08
N GLU A 361 14.21 10.58 0.29
CA GLU A 361 13.98 11.66 1.23
C GLU A 361 12.84 12.59 0.80
N GLN A 362 12.76 12.97 -0.47
CA GLN A 362 11.69 13.81 -0.99
C GLN A 362 10.32 13.13 -0.84
N ASN A 363 10.22 11.86 -1.23
CA ASN A 363 9.00 11.06 -1.12
C ASN A 363 8.59 10.88 0.34
N PHE A 364 9.54 10.65 1.26
CA PHE A 364 9.28 10.57 2.70
C PHE A 364 8.85 11.90 3.32
N ARG A 365 9.56 12.99 2.98
CA ARG A 365 9.28 14.33 3.49
C ARG A 365 7.91 14.81 3.06
N SER A 366 7.53 14.52 1.81
CA SER A 366 6.27 14.98 1.22
C SER A 366 5.03 14.55 2.02
N SER A 367 5.15 13.54 2.88
CA SER A 367 4.06 12.91 3.65
C SER A 367 2.93 12.34 2.78
N ALA A 368 2.86 12.67 1.49
CA ALA A 368 1.71 12.45 0.64
C ALA A 368 1.44 10.96 0.42
N LEU A 369 2.50 10.15 0.33
CA LEU A 369 2.38 8.69 0.21
C LEU A 369 1.72 8.05 1.45
N PHE A 370 1.86 8.65 2.64
CA PHE A 370 1.28 8.16 3.89
C PHE A 370 -0.06 8.82 4.19
N VAL A 371 -0.13 10.14 4.02
CA VAL A 371 -1.31 10.95 4.26
C VAL A 371 -2.45 10.51 3.36
N ARG A 372 -2.21 10.24 2.07
CA ARG A 372 -3.30 9.90 1.13
C ARG A 372 -4.05 8.61 1.54
N PRO A 373 -3.38 7.46 1.78
CA PRO A 373 -4.05 6.28 2.29
C PRO A 373 -4.80 6.53 3.60
N LEU A 374 -4.18 7.16 4.59
CA LEU A 374 -4.81 7.36 5.90
C LEU A 374 -6.00 8.32 5.84
N MET A 375 -5.89 9.39 5.05
CA MET A 375 -7.01 10.28 4.76
C MET A 375 -8.13 9.54 4.05
N SER A 376 -7.81 8.68 3.09
CA SER A 376 -8.83 7.86 2.43
C SER A 376 -9.50 6.88 3.40
N ALA A 377 -8.78 6.31 4.37
CA ALA A 377 -9.36 5.46 5.41
C ALA A 377 -10.38 6.24 6.26
N ALA A 378 -9.99 7.44 6.72
CA ALA A 378 -10.86 8.32 7.50
C ALA A 378 -12.10 8.74 6.69
N LEU A 379 -11.94 9.10 5.41
CA LEU A 379 -13.05 9.45 4.53
C LEU A 379 -13.99 8.26 4.29
N VAL A 380 -13.46 7.10 3.93
CA VAL A 380 -14.24 5.87 3.71
C VAL A 380 -15.03 5.50 4.97
N ALA A 381 -14.43 5.65 6.16
CA ALA A 381 -15.11 5.38 7.42
C ALA A 381 -16.20 6.40 7.77
N SER A 382 -15.98 7.69 7.51
CA SER A 382 -16.84 8.79 7.97
C SER A 382 -17.91 9.23 6.96
N CYS A 383 -17.64 9.15 5.66
CA CYS A 383 -18.56 9.60 4.62
C CYS A 383 -19.95 8.96 4.67
N PRO A 384 -20.12 7.68 5.02
CA PRO A 384 -21.45 7.09 5.19
C PRO A 384 -22.34 7.84 6.18
N PHE A 385 -21.78 8.46 7.22
CA PHE A 385 -22.53 9.22 8.23
C PHE A 385 -23.07 10.56 7.69
N ILE A 386 -22.56 11.03 6.55
CA ILE A 386 -23.06 12.24 5.89
C ILE A 386 -24.52 12.06 5.47
N CYS A 387 -24.99 10.85 5.17
CA CYS A 387 -26.39 10.65 4.78
C CYS A 387 -27.37 11.03 5.90
N ASP A 388 -27.06 10.65 7.15
CA ASP A 388 -27.90 10.96 8.31
C ASP A 388 -27.89 12.47 8.59
N PHE A 389 -26.69 13.07 8.52
CA PHE A 389 -26.50 14.51 8.65
C PHE A 389 -27.29 15.31 7.62
N MET A 390 -27.12 15.02 6.33
CA MET A 390 -27.80 15.71 5.24
C MET A 390 -29.32 15.54 5.32
N SER A 391 -29.80 14.37 5.73
CA SER A 391 -31.23 14.12 5.91
C SER A 391 -31.85 15.05 6.97
N VAL A 392 -31.18 15.18 8.13
CA VAL A 392 -31.65 16.05 9.22
C VAL A 392 -31.62 17.52 8.80
N GLU A 393 -30.51 18.00 8.24
CA GLU A 393 -30.34 19.41 7.88
C GLU A 393 -31.22 19.83 6.71
N PHE A 394 -31.37 18.97 5.70
CA PHE A 394 -32.23 19.29 4.57
C PHE A 394 -33.71 19.32 4.99
N THR A 395 -34.14 18.43 5.91
CA THR A 395 -35.48 18.49 6.50
C THR A 395 -35.72 19.84 7.19
N LYS A 396 -34.74 20.34 7.95
CA LYS A 396 -34.83 21.66 8.61
C LYS A 396 -34.90 22.80 7.60
N LEU A 397 -34.08 22.75 6.55
CA LEU A 397 -34.05 23.74 5.48
C LEU A 397 -35.41 23.82 4.76
N VAL A 398 -35.98 22.67 4.40
CA VAL A 398 -37.31 22.58 3.75
C VAL A 398 -38.42 23.08 4.66
N ARG A 399 -38.36 22.76 5.97
CA ARG A 399 -39.37 23.18 6.96
C ARG A 399 -39.28 24.65 7.38
N LYS A 400 -38.39 25.44 6.77
CA LYS A 400 -38.35 26.92 6.80
C LYS A 400 -38.65 27.51 8.18
N MET A 401 -37.84 27.17 9.19
CA MET A 401 -38.00 27.68 10.56
C MET A 401 -36.81 28.48 11.09
N LYS A 402 -37.17 29.61 11.71
CA LYS A 402 -36.37 30.52 12.55
C LYS A 402 -36.00 29.83 13.87
N GLY A 403 -34.74 29.98 14.30
CA GLY A 403 -34.30 29.72 15.68
C GLY A 403 -33.34 28.53 15.84
N ASN A 404 -32.10 28.82 16.28
CA ASN A 404 -31.03 27.96 16.85
C ASN A 404 -30.71 26.57 16.26
N SER A 405 -31.34 26.15 15.17
CA SER A 405 -31.26 24.75 14.67
C SER A 405 -29.94 24.39 13.96
N PHE A 406 -29.13 25.39 13.57
CA PHE A 406 -27.83 25.19 12.92
C PHE A 406 -26.77 24.59 13.88
N ARG A 407 -27.02 24.66 15.19
CA ARG A 407 -26.06 24.24 16.23
C ARG A 407 -25.76 22.74 16.11
N ASN A 408 -26.79 21.89 16.10
CA ASN A 408 -26.62 20.42 16.01
C ASN A 408 -26.03 19.94 14.68
N ALA A 409 -26.07 20.79 13.64
CA ALA A 409 -25.51 20.50 12.34
C ALA A 409 -23.96 20.58 12.33
N GLY A 410 -23.41 21.45 13.16
CA GLY A 410 -21.97 21.69 13.19
C GLY A 410 -21.19 20.46 13.64
N LEU A 411 -21.76 19.63 14.52
CA LEU A 411 -21.02 18.55 15.19
C LEU A 411 -20.49 17.47 14.24
N PRO A 412 -21.27 16.86 13.31
CA PRO A 412 -20.73 15.84 12.42
C PRO A 412 -19.69 16.39 11.44
N VAL A 413 -19.91 17.60 10.93
CA VAL A 413 -18.95 18.32 10.06
C VAL A 413 -17.66 18.61 10.84
N TYR A 414 -17.81 19.05 12.08
CA TYR A 414 -16.71 19.30 13.00
C TYR A 414 -15.92 18.01 13.30
N VAL A 415 -16.60 16.91 13.66
CA VAL A 415 -15.99 15.59 13.90
C VAL A 415 -15.29 15.07 12.65
N PHE A 416 -15.86 15.29 11.46
CA PHE A 416 -15.24 14.97 10.19
C PHE A 416 -13.93 15.73 10.00
N PHE A 417 -13.92 17.06 10.06
CA PHE A 417 -12.68 17.84 9.93
C PHE A 417 -11.68 17.53 11.03
N LEU A 418 -12.14 17.30 12.26
CA LEU A 418 -11.32 16.86 13.38
C LEU A 418 -10.62 15.54 13.05
N SER A 419 -11.33 14.54 12.54
CA SER A 419 -10.73 13.26 12.17
C SER A 419 -9.60 13.40 11.13
N LEU A 420 -9.79 14.29 10.15
CA LEU A 420 -8.77 14.59 9.13
C LEU A 420 -7.55 15.30 9.74
N CYS A 421 -7.77 16.22 10.67
CA CYS A 421 -6.70 16.87 11.43
C CYS A 421 -5.93 15.87 12.29
N LEU A 422 -6.64 14.96 12.98
CA LEU A 422 -6.03 13.93 13.82
C LEU A 422 -5.16 12.97 13.02
N VAL A 423 -5.54 12.61 11.79
CA VAL A 423 -4.67 11.83 10.88
C VAL A 423 -3.35 12.56 10.64
N ARG A 424 -3.36 13.87 10.35
CA ARG A 424 -2.13 14.65 10.15
C ARG A 424 -1.30 14.77 11.43
N CYS A 425 -1.95 15.07 12.56
CA CYS A 425 -1.28 15.12 13.87
C CYS A 425 -0.62 13.78 14.21
N SER A 426 -1.28 12.66 13.93
CA SER A 426 -0.74 11.33 14.21
C SER A 426 0.56 11.04 13.45
N LEU A 427 0.69 11.53 12.21
CA LEU A 427 1.92 11.41 11.42
C LEU A 427 3.04 12.31 11.95
N LEU A 428 2.72 13.53 12.38
CA LEU A 428 3.68 14.43 13.01
C LEU A 428 4.18 13.83 14.33
N LEU A 429 3.27 13.30 15.16
CA LEU A 429 3.62 12.59 16.37
C LEU A 429 4.47 11.35 16.06
N GLY A 430 4.11 10.53 15.06
CA GLY A 430 4.91 9.38 14.65
C GLY A 430 6.35 9.75 14.30
N ARG A 431 6.55 10.86 13.57
CA ARG A 431 7.89 11.39 13.28
C ARG A 431 8.68 11.77 14.53
N LEU A 432 8.02 12.35 15.54
CA LEU A 432 8.63 12.60 16.85
C LEU A 432 8.93 11.28 17.58
N GLY A 433 8.06 10.28 17.44
CA GLY A 433 8.19 8.96 18.07
C GLY A 433 9.44 8.23 17.62
N VAL A 434 9.79 8.33 16.33
CA VAL A 434 11.03 7.73 15.84
C VAL A 434 12.28 8.35 16.48
N ARG A 435 12.25 9.64 16.86
CA ARG A 435 13.36 10.27 17.60
C ARG A 435 13.52 9.71 19.01
N TRP A 436 12.47 9.12 19.57
CA TRP A 436 12.45 8.53 20.90
C TRP A 436 12.43 7.00 20.89
N LYS A 437 12.96 6.40 19.82
CA LYS A 437 13.01 4.93 19.66
C LYS A 437 13.69 4.22 20.84
N GLU A 438 14.62 4.88 21.53
CA GLU A 438 15.30 4.36 22.73
C GLU A 438 14.37 4.21 23.94
N HIS A 439 13.24 4.93 23.97
CA HIS A 439 12.26 4.91 25.05
C HIS A 439 10.83 4.74 24.52
N PRO A 440 10.50 3.57 23.93
CA PRO A 440 9.24 3.38 23.22
C PRO A 440 8.00 3.56 24.11
N ARG A 441 8.11 3.19 25.40
CA ARG A 441 7.01 3.36 26.38
C ARG A 441 6.73 4.83 26.67
N CYS A 442 7.78 5.63 26.89
CA CYS A 442 7.66 7.06 27.14
C CYS A 442 7.15 7.80 25.89
N ALA A 443 7.60 7.38 24.70
CA ALA A 443 7.11 7.92 23.44
C ALA A 443 5.61 7.69 23.28
N VAL A 444 5.18 6.43 23.37
CA VAL A 444 3.76 6.06 23.27
C VAL A 444 2.93 6.83 24.31
N LEU A 445 3.38 6.90 25.57
CA LEU A 445 2.65 7.61 26.62
C LEU A 445 2.55 9.11 26.31
N PHE A 446 3.66 9.78 25.99
CA PHE A 446 3.65 11.19 25.63
C PHE A 446 2.76 11.45 24.42
N GLN A 447 2.75 10.55 23.43
CA GLN A 447 1.98 10.72 22.21
C GLN A 447 0.50 10.46 22.41
N VAL A 448 0.14 9.51 23.28
CA VAL A 448 -1.23 9.32 23.76
C VAL A 448 -1.67 10.58 24.49
N LEU A 449 -0.87 11.10 25.43
CA LEU A 449 -1.18 12.32 26.16
C LEU A 449 -1.30 13.53 25.23
N ALA A 450 -0.37 13.71 24.28
CA ALA A 450 -0.41 14.79 23.31
C ALA A 450 -1.63 14.67 22.40
N PHE A 451 -1.98 13.46 21.95
CA PHE A 451 -3.16 13.22 21.15
C PHE A 451 -4.45 13.50 21.94
N LEU A 452 -4.51 13.07 23.21
CA LEU A 452 -5.62 13.38 24.10
C LEU A 452 -5.75 14.89 24.28
N CYS A 453 -4.65 15.60 24.57
CA CYS A 453 -4.65 17.06 24.67
C CYS A 453 -5.12 17.73 23.38
N ILE A 454 -4.66 17.28 22.20
CA ILE A 454 -5.10 17.80 20.91
C ILE A 454 -6.58 17.52 20.68
N SER A 455 -7.05 16.31 21.01
CA SER A 455 -8.46 15.91 20.85
C SER A 455 -9.38 16.68 21.78
N GLN A 456 -8.94 16.98 23.01
CA GLN A 456 -9.66 17.79 23.98
C GLN A 456 -9.66 19.26 23.57
N PHE A 457 -8.52 19.81 23.17
CA PHE A 457 -8.42 21.19 22.71
C PHE A 457 -9.29 21.44 21.48
N LEU A 458 -9.23 20.53 20.51
CA LEU A 458 -10.09 20.59 19.34
C LEU A 458 -11.55 20.40 19.79
N GLY A 459 -11.88 19.32 20.50
CA GLY A 459 -13.23 19.01 20.96
C GLY A 459 -13.89 20.14 21.76
N MET A 460 -13.14 20.88 22.57
CA MET A 460 -13.61 22.07 23.31
C MET A 460 -13.92 23.28 22.41
N GLY A 461 -13.36 23.35 21.20
CA GLY A 461 -13.65 24.41 20.24
C GLY A 461 -15.12 24.46 19.82
N TYR A 462 -15.81 23.30 19.76
CA TYR A 462 -17.23 23.28 19.44
C TYR A 462 -18.10 23.84 20.59
N PRO A 463 -17.98 23.38 21.86
CA PRO A 463 -18.61 24.00 23.02
C PRO A 463 -18.30 25.49 23.18
N LEU A 464 -17.07 25.94 22.90
CA LEU A 464 -16.70 27.36 22.95
C LEU A 464 -17.36 28.19 21.85
N ALA A 465 -17.35 27.73 20.60
CA ALA A 465 -18.06 28.40 19.50
C ALA A 465 -19.57 28.50 19.80
N VAL A 466 -20.10 27.41 20.36
CA VAL A 466 -21.47 27.30 20.84
C VAL A 466 -21.76 28.27 22.00
N ALA A 467 -20.87 28.38 22.99
CA ALA A 467 -21.02 29.28 24.13
C ALA A 467 -20.92 30.75 23.71
N VAL A 468 -20.03 31.07 22.77
CA VAL A 468 -19.90 32.40 22.17
C VAL A 468 -21.20 32.80 21.46
N THR A 469 -21.80 31.90 20.67
CA THR A 469 -23.12 32.16 20.06
C THR A 469 -24.28 32.26 21.06
N TRP A 470 -24.07 31.90 22.33
CA TRP A 470 -25.06 32.03 23.39
C TRP A 470 -24.95 33.35 24.14
N ILE A 471 -23.78 33.99 24.09
CA ILE A 471 -23.48 35.27 24.75
C ILE A 471 -23.75 36.46 23.81
N SER A 472 -23.67 36.25 22.50
CA SER A 472 -24.12 37.17 21.44
C SER A 472 -25.61 37.02 21.17
#